data_AF-C4ZE15-F1
#
_entry.id   AF-C4ZE15-F1
#
_cell.length_a   1.000
_cell.length_b   1.000
_cell.length_c   1.000
_cell.angle_alpha   90.00
_cell.angle_beta   90.00
_cell.angle_gamma   90.00
#
_symmetry.space_group_name_H-M   'P 1'
#
loop_
_entity.id
_entity.type
_entity.pdbx_description
1 polymer ?
#
loop_
_entity_poly.entity_id
_entity_poly.type
_entity_poly.pdbx_seq_one_letter_code
_entity_poly.pdbx_strand_id
1 'polypeptide(L)'
;MPIKLQVLFIGHIILHNDNKKISIELKEGIFMAVTNNIREIREQRGIYQDDLAAAIGYSTKTVGRIERGDSTPSAEFMLRISMYFNMLVEDVFHVED
;
A
#
# COMPACT_ATOMS: atom_id res chain seq x y z
N MET A 1 -30.15 -0.95 6.43
CA MET A 1 -29.18 -0.67 7.50
C MET A 1 -27.77 -0.90 6.95
N PRO A 2 -26.74 -0.14 7.39
CA PRO A 2 -25.41 -0.23 6.80
C PRO A 2 -24.74 -1.55 7.17
N ILE A 3 -24.35 -2.33 6.16
CA ILE A 3 -23.55 -3.55 6.32
C ILE A 3 -22.19 -3.15 6.91
N LYS A 4 -21.83 -3.69 8.07
CA LYS A 4 -20.50 -3.47 8.67
C LYS A 4 -19.53 -4.52 8.11
N LEU A 5 -18.52 -4.05 7.38
CA LEU A 5 -17.44 -4.88 6.85
C LEU A 5 -16.31 -4.95 7.89
N GLN A 6 -15.92 -6.16 8.30
CA GLN A 6 -14.76 -6.38 9.14
C GLN A 6 -13.85 -7.41 8.46
N VAL A 7 -12.71 -6.94 7.96
CA VAL A 7 -11.64 -7.80 7.44
C VAL A 7 -10.83 -8.24 8.66
N LEU A 8 -10.88 -9.53 9.01
CA LEU A 8 -10.20 -10.01 10.23
C LEU A 8 -8.93 -10.81 9.94
N PHE A 9 -8.81 -11.51 8.82
CA PHE A 9 -7.61 -12.26 8.47
C PHE A 9 -7.53 -12.46 6.94
N ILE A 10 -6.32 -12.69 6.45
CA ILE A 10 -5.86 -12.63 5.04
C ILE A 10 -6.56 -13.66 4.11
N GLY A 11 -7.46 -14.52 4.61
CA GLY A 11 -8.13 -15.57 3.80
C GLY A 11 -9.67 -15.59 3.81
N HIS A 12 -10.34 -14.79 4.66
CA HIS A 12 -11.80 -14.86 4.78
C HIS A 12 -12.45 -13.49 4.91
N ILE A 13 -13.45 -13.21 4.07
CA ILE A 13 -14.36 -12.08 4.23
C ILE A 13 -15.57 -12.57 5.03
N ILE A 14 -15.85 -11.94 6.16
CA ILE A 14 -17.05 -12.23 6.95
C ILE A 14 -18.03 -11.07 6.76
N LEU A 15 -19.15 -11.35 6.10
CA LEU A 15 -20.25 -10.41 5.97
C LEU A 15 -21.27 -10.66 7.08
N HIS A 16 -21.60 -9.59 7.80
CA HIS A 16 -22.66 -9.58 8.80
C HIS A 16 -23.89 -8.84 8.26
N ASN A 17 -25.04 -9.51 8.28
CA ASN A 17 -26.35 -8.86 8.25
C ASN A 17 -27.18 -9.42 9.42
N ASP A 18 -28.18 -8.67 9.89
CA ASP A 18 -28.84 -8.75 11.21
C ASP A 18 -29.27 -10.15 11.70
N ASN A 19 -29.26 -11.19 10.86
CA ASN A 19 -29.52 -12.58 11.25
C ASN A 19 -28.66 -13.66 10.55
N LYS A 20 -27.61 -13.30 9.79
CA LYS A 20 -26.75 -14.28 9.10
C LYS A 20 -25.28 -13.83 9.04
N LYS A 21 -24.39 -14.74 9.43
CA LYS A 21 -22.95 -14.68 9.16
C LYS A 21 -22.70 -15.42 7.85
N ILE A 22 -22.21 -14.72 6.84
CA ILE A 22 -21.73 -15.34 5.59
C ILE A 22 -20.21 -15.26 5.63
N SER A 23 -19.57 -16.44 5.65
CA SER A 23 -18.12 -16.56 5.51
C SER A 23 -17.82 -16.84 4.04
N ILE A 24 -17.07 -15.95 3.40
CA ILE A 24 -16.54 -16.17 2.05
C ILE A 24 -15.09 -16.60 2.21
N GLU A 25 -14.79 -17.83 1.80
CA GLU A 25 -13.42 -18.30 1.59
C GLU A 25 -12.87 -17.65 0.33
N LEU A 26 -11.90 -16.77 0.50
CA LEU A 26 -11.08 -16.34 -0.62
C LEU A 26 -10.16 -17.52 -0.92
N LYS A 27 -10.39 -18.22 -2.04
CA LYS A 27 -9.42 -19.20 -2.54
C LYS A 27 -8.08 -18.49 -2.66
N GLU A 28 -7.02 -19.14 -2.21
CA GLU A 28 -5.61 -18.71 -2.31
C GLU A 28 -5.28 -18.25 -3.75
N GLY A 29 -5.63 -17.02 -4.07
CA GLY A 29 -5.08 -16.28 -5.18
C GLY A 29 -3.84 -15.65 -4.60
N ILE A 30 -2.68 -16.01 -5.16
CA ILE A 30 -1.35 -15.49 -4.81
C ILE A 30 -1.49 -14.02 -4.42
N PHE A 31 -1.43 -13.72 -3.11
CA PHE A 31 -1.56 -12.35 -2.62
C PHE A 31 -0.22 -11.68 -2.84
N MET A 32 0.05 -11.31 -4.10
CA MET A 32 1.23 -10.54 -4.46
C MET A 32 1.14 -9.18 -3.78
N ALA A 33 1.88 -9.01 -2.68
CA ALA A 33 1.97 -7.74 -1.98
C ALA A 33 3.10 -6.92 -2.62
N VAL A 34 2.79 -5.67 -2.99
CA VAL A 34 3.82 -4.73 -3.42
C VAL A 34 4.52 -4.16 -2.19
N THR A 35 5.77 -4.54 -1.98
CA THR A 35 6.64 -3.97 -0.94
C THR A 35 7.51 -2.87 -1.54
N ASN A 36 8.12 -2.03 -0.69
CA ASN A 36 8.97 -0.92 -1.14
C ASN A 36 10.01 -0.53 -0.08
N ASN A 37 11.09 0.11 -0.52
CA ASN A 37 12.18 0.62 0.31
C ASN A 37 12.23 2.17 0.35
N ILE A 38 11.11 2.85 0.03
CA ILE A 38 11.04 4.33 -0.08
C ILE A 38 11.60 5.01 1.17
N ARG A 39 11.17 4.52 2.35
CA ARG A 39 11.58 5.10 3.62
C ARG A 39 13.09 5.04 3.82
N GLU A 40 13.71 3.93 3.46
CA GLU A 40 15.15 3.70 3.61
C GLU A 40 15.93 4.62 2.69
N ILE A 41 15.55 4.70 1.41
CA ILE A 41 16.15 5.61 0.43
C ILE A 41 16.02 7.06 0.91
N ARG A 42 14.83 7.43 1.40
CA ARG A 42 14.52 8.78 1.88
C ARG A 42 15.40 9.16 3.08
N GLU A 43 15.50 8.28 4.07
CA GLU A 43 16.31 8.50 5.28
C GLU A 43 17.81 8.55 4.97
N GLN A 44 18.31 7.68 4.08
CA GLN A 44 19.70 7.70 3.63
C GLN A 44 20.08 9.00 2.91
N ARG A 45 19.12 9.62 2.19
CA ARG A 45 19.31 10.90 1.49
C ARG A 45 18.99 12.12 2.34
N GLY A 46 18.60 11.95 3.61
CA GLY A 46 18.24 13.05 4.50
C GLY A 46 16.97 13.80 4.09
N ILE A 47 16.04 13.14 3.39
CA ILE A 47 14.82 13.73 2.88
C ILE A 47 13.71 13.58 3.93
N TYR A 48 12.93 14.63 4.19
CA TYR A 48 11.76 14.52 5.07
C TYR A 48 10.53 13.99 4.30
N GLN A 49 9.62 13.31 4.99
CA GLN A 49 8.48 12.64 4.34
C GLN A 49 7.49 13.64 3.72
N ASP A 50 7.31 14.79 4.36
CA ASP A 50 6.54 15.93 3.86
C ASP A 50 7.17 16.58 2.63
N ASP A 51 8.50 16.73 2.60
CA ASP A 51 9.24 17.22 1.43
C ASP A 51 9.05 16.28 0.22
N LEU A 52 9.20 14.96 0.45
CA LEU A 52 8.95 13.96 -0.59
C LEU A 52 7.50 14.09 -1.10
N ALA A 53 6.53 14.09 -0.18
CA ALA A 53 5.11 14.16 -0.51
C ALA A 53 4.76 15.40 -1.34
N ALA A 54 5.28 16.57 -0.94
CA ALA A 54 5.12 17.82 -1.68
C ALA A 54 5.73 17.73 -3.09
N ALA A 55 6.93 17.17 -3.22
CA ALA A 55 7.61 17.04 -4.51
C ALA A 55 6.89 16.10 -5.49
N ILE A 56 6.30 15.02 -5.01
CA ILE A 56 5.56 14.07 -5.86
C ILE A 56 4.08 14.43 -6.03
N GLY A 57 3.57 15.44 -5.32
CA GLY A 57 2.18 15.90 -5.41
C GLY A 57 1.16 15.03 -4.67
N TYR A 58 1.57 14.37 -3.58
CA TYR A 58 0.69 13.58 -2.73
C TYR A 58 0.68 14.13 -1.29
N SER A 59 -0.30 13.69 -0.49
CA SER A 59 -0.29 14.01 0.94
C SER A 59 0.76 13.19 1.69
N THR A 60 1.35 13.75 2.75
CA THR A 60 2.26 13.04 3.66
C THR A 60 1.62 11.76 4.20
N LYS A 61 0.31 11.78 4.47
CA LYS A 61 -0.47 10.61 4.90
C LYS A 61 -0.48 9.50 3.83
N THR A 62 -0.63 9.86 2.56
CA THR A 62 -0.58 8.90 1.44
C THR A 62 0.80 8.27 1.39
N VAL A 63 1.87 9.08 1.36
CA VAL A 63 3.26 8.59 1.36
C VAL A 63 3.51 7.67 2.53
N GLY A 64 3.13 8.06 3.76
CA GLY A 64 3.32 7.22 4.94
C GLY A 64 2.56 5.90 4.91
N ARG A 65 1.37 5.84 4.29
CA ARG A 65 0.65 4.56 4.10
C ARG A 65 1.37 3.65 3.11
N ILE A 66 1.90 4.21 2.02
CA ILE A 66 2.68 3.43 1.05
C ILE A 66 3.99 2.95 1.68
N GLU A 67 4.74 3.81 2.38
CA GLU A 67 6.00 3.44 3.06
C GLU A 67 5.81 2.28 4.06
N ARG A 68 4.64 2.15 4.68
CA ARG A 68 4.32 1.05 5.61
C ARG A 68 3.70 -0.19 4.95
N GLY A 69 3.37 -0.12 3.66
CA GLY A 69 2.62 -1.18 2.97
C GLY A 69 1.12 -1.23 3.33
N ASP A 70 0.59 -0.21 4.03
CA ASP A 70 -0.83 -0.14 4.40
C ASP A 70 -1.75 0.05 3.18
N SER A 71 -1.18 0.37 2.02
CA SER A 71 -1.91 0.65 0.78
C SER A 71 -1.05 0.34 -0.43
N THR A 72 -1.65 -0.25 -1.45
CA THR A 72 -0.99 -0.50 -2.73
C THR A 72 -0.80 0.81 -3.48
N PRO A 73 0.42 1.16 -3.92
CA PRO A 73 0.66 2.35 -4.72
C PRO A 73 0.08 2.20 -6.13
N SER A 74 -0.37 3.31 -6.73
CA SER A 74 -0.72 3.34 -8.15
C SER A 74 0.54 3.35 -9.02
N ALA A 75 0.41 2.98 -10.30
CA ALA A 75 1.50 3.11 -11.25
C ALA A 75 2.02 4.56 -11.36
N GLU A 76 1.13 5.55 -11.29
CA GLU A 76 1.53 6.97 -11.27
C GLU A 76 2.40 7.30 -10.06
N PHE A 77 2.03 6.82 -8.87
CA PHE A 77 2.82 7.02 -7.66
C PHE A 77 4.22 6.42 -7.81
N MET A 78 4.30 5.17 -8.30
CA MET A 78 5.58 4.49 -8.53
C MET A 78 6.48 5.25 -9.51
N LEU A 79 5.93 5.71 -10.63
CA LEU A 79 6.66 6.48 -11.65
C LEU A 79 7.17 7.82 -11.09
N ARG A 80 6.35 8.54 -10.32
CA ARG A 80 6.77 9.80 -9.68
C ARG A 80 7.88 9.60 -8.66
N ILE A 81 7.82 8.52 -7.88
CA ILE A 81 8.90 8.13 -6.95
C ILE A 81 10.19 7.81 -7.70
N SER A 82 10.10 7.00 -8.76
CA SER A 82 11.23 6.66 -9.64
C SER A 82 11.89 7.92 -10.22
N MET A 83 11.10 8.86 -10.74
CA MET A 83 11.58 10.14 -11.25
C MET A 83 12.25 10.99 -10.15
N TYR A 84 11.62 11.08 -8.98
CA TYR A 84 12.14 11.88 -7.86
C TYR A 84 13.47 11.34 -7.32
N PHE A 85 13.59 10.01 -7.17
CA PHE A 85 14.83 9.39 -6.71
C PHE A 85 15.86 9.17 -7.82
N ASN A 86 15.49 9.36 -9.09
CA ASN A 86 16.30 9.01 -10.26
C ASN A 86 16.77 7.54 -10.19
N MET A 87 15.82 6.63 -9.96
CA MET A 87 16.01 5.18 -9.82
C MET A 87 14.97 4.45 -10.66
N LEU A 88 15.20 3.19 -11.02
CA LEU A 88 14.19 2.39 -11.71
C LEU A 88 13.05 2.03 -10.75
N VAL A 89 11.87 1.74 -11.29
CA VAL A 89 10.70 1.38 -10.44
C VAL A 89 11.00 0.08 -9.69
N GLU A 90 11.63 -0.88 -10.36
CA GLU A 90 12.03 -2.18 -9.82
C GLU A 90 13.13 -2.10 -8.74
N ASP A 91 13.89 -1.01 -8.67
CA ASP A 91 14.86 -0.78 -7.60
C ASP A 91 14.18 -0.31 -6.30
N VAL A 92 12.94 0.19 -6.41
CA VAL A 92 12.19 0.83 -5.30
C VAL A 92 10.99 0.00 -4.85
N PHE A 93 10.34 -0.70 -5.77
CA PHE A 93 9.13 -1.49 -5.53
C PHE A 93 9.36 -2.94 -5.92
N HIS A 94 8.90 -3.86 -5.07
CA HIS A 94 9.07 -5.30 -5.25
C HIS A 94 7.73 -6.02 -5.08
N VAL A 95 7.64 -7.21 -5.66
CA VAL A 95 6.49 -8.10 -5.49
C VAL A 95 6.96 -9.30 -4.68
N GLU A 96 6.33 -9.52 -3.53
CA GLU A 96 6.57 -10.70 -2.69
C GLU A 96 5.40 -11.68 -2.84
N ASP A 97 5.73 -12.98 -2.87
CA ASP A 97 4.79 -14.12 -2.93
C ASP A 97 4.16 -14.44 -1.57
#